data_AF-A0A436RF78-F1
#
_entry.id   AF-A0A436RF78-F1
#
_cell.length_a   1.000
_cell.length_b   1.000
_cell.length_c   1.000
_cell.angle_alpha   90.00
_cell.angle_beta   90.00
_cell.angle_gamma   90.00
#
_symmetry.space_group_name_H-M   'P 1'
#
loop_
_entity.id
_entity.type
_entity.pdbx_description
1 polymer ?
#
loop_
_entity_poly.entity_id
_entity_poly.type
_entity_poly.pdbx_seq_one_letter_code
_entity_poly.pdbx_strand_id
1 'polypeptide(L)'
;MNAFSRRGACPALSAPMQTGDGLMVRLNPVTGGLAPNLLIRLGESALRHGNGIMEVTARGSLQIRGLSAESARMLAAEVDALGIEVRTGVPVETGPLAGIDPQEVADPRPLAERLRAAIEEAGLTARLGPKVSVLVDGGGQLTMDAVAADVRLKAVRAGAGVLWAVSVAGDDQSAKPLAMVEEEASRYVTVAALRMVAEKGRQAHTRDLTERQLNSLASWHSGAPLSVLPDISPSGGEIGSFADGSLSAANPHVFTSAIGESRGGKAISPLEGEMSGRTERGAMERQPAGSPIDTFSLAGGTALGIALPFGSMPAQNLVELATKAAELGSTEIRPSPGRA
;
A
#
# COMPACT_ATOMS: atom_id res chain seq x y z
N MET A 1 22.04 22.03 -14.49
CA MET A 1 22.79 21.28 -15.52
C MET A 1 22.25 19.86 -15.50
N ASN A 2 21.58 19.47 -16.59
CA ASN A 2 20.62 18.37 -16.64
C ASN A 2 21.26 17.00 -16.34
N ALA A 3 20.68 16.26 -15.40
CA ALA A 3 20.97 14.85 -15.21
C ALA A 3 20.35 14.07 -16.37
N PHE A 4 21.16 13.85 -17.40
CA PHE A 4 20.87 12.87 -18.44
C PHE A 4 20.72 11.50 -17.76
N SER A 5 19.46 11.05 -17.66
CA SER A 5 19.14 9.66 -17.39
C SER A 5 19.87 8.80 -18.41
N ARG A 6 20.91 8.08 -17.97
CA ARG A 6 21.62 7.09 -18.78
C ARG A 6 20.60 6.01 -19.13
N ARG A 7 20.02 6.10 -20.33
CA ARG A 7 19.30 4.99 -20.96
C ARG A 7 20.27 3.79 -21.01
N GLY A 8 19.97 2.74 -20.25
CA GLY A 8 20.73 1.48 -20.29
C GLY A 8 21.12 0.86 -18.94
N ALA A 9 20.58 1.33 -17.81
CA ALA A 9 20.71 0.59 -16.56
C ALA A 9 19.36 0.49 -15.88
N CYS A 10 18.68 -0.66 -16.05
CA CYS A 10 17.55 -1.02 -15.21
C CYS A 10 17.96 -0.96 -13.73
N PRO A 11 17.37 -0.05 -12.91
CA PRO A 11 17.89 0.19 -11.57
C PRO A 11 17.78 -1.02 -10.63
N ALA A 12 16.81 -1.90 -10.87
CA ALA A 12 16.66 -3.14 -10.10
C ALA A 12 17.74 -4.19 -10.43
N LEU A 13 18.37 -4.07 -11.61
CA LEU A 13 19.51 -4.87 -12.07
C LEU A 13 20.87 -4.22 -11.74
N SER A 14 20.88 -2.92 -11.40
CA SER A 14 22.10 -2.15 -11.13
C SER A 14 22.68 -2.31 -9.72
N ALA A 15 21.90 -2.85 -8.79
CA ALA A 15 22.33 -3.16 -7.41
C ALA A 15 21.83 -4.56 -6.99
N PRO A 16 22.30 -5.63 -7.66
CA PRO A 16 21.86 -6.99 -7.37
C PRO A 16 22.34 -7.43 -5.98
N MET A 17 21.55 -8.25 -5.32
CA MET A 17 21.81 -8.70 -3.95
C MET A 17 22.64 -9.98 -3.97
N GLN A 18 23.71 -10.05 -3.17
CA GLN A 18 24.48 -11.28 -2.99
C GLN A 18 23.68 -12.32 -2.20
N THR A 19 23.64 -13.55 -2.70
CA THR A 19 23.03 -14.73 -2.12
C THR A 19 24.02 -15.91 -2.16
N GLY A 20 23.67 -17.04 -1.54
CA GLY A 20 24.54 -18.22 -1.49
C GLY A 20 24.84 -18.86 -2.86
N ASP A 21 23.99 -18.58 -3.84
CA ASP A 21 24.06 -19.07 -5.22
C ASP A 21 24.63 -18.03 -6.21
N GLY A 22 24.99 -16.82 -5.77
CA GLY A 22 25.50 -15.76 -6.63
C GLY A 22 24.75 -14.45 -6.39
N LEU A 23 24.46 -13.71 -7.45
CA LEU A 23 23.66 -12.51 -7.42
C LEU A 23 22.19 -12.83 -7.73
N MET A 24 21.30 -12.08 -7.09
CA MET A 24 19.87 -12.12 -7.32
C MET A 24 19.38 -10.76 -7.81
N VAL A 25 18.56 -10.80 -8.85
CA VAL A 25 17.89 -9.65 -9.43
C VAL A 25 16.40 -9.76 -9.16
N ARG A 26 15.79 -8.62 -8.85
CA ARG A 26 14.33 -8.49 -8.71
C ARG A 26 13.80 -7.65 -9.85
N LEU A 27 12.78 -8.15 -10.54
CA LEU A 27 12.06 -7.42 -11.58
C LEU A 27 10.64 -7.17 -11.08
N ASN A 28 10.22 -5.91 -11.04
CA ASN A 28 8.84 -5.52 -10.82
C ASN A 28 8.32 -4.91 -12.13
N PRO A 29 7.71 -5.72 -13.01
CA PRO A 29 7.12 -5.22 -14.25
C PRO A 29 6.10 -4.10 -13.97
N VAL A 30 5.98 -3.16 -14.89
CA VAL A 30 4.97 -2.09 -14.82
C VAL A 30 3.54 -2.62 -14.75
N THR A 31 2.62 -1.72 -14.38
CA THR A 31 1.19 -2.02 -14.18
C THR A 31 0.59 -2.62 -15.45
N GLY A 32 -0.08 -3.77 -15.34
CA GLY A 32 -0.65 -4.46 -16.51
C GLY A 32 0.16 -5.64 -17.04
N GLY A 33 0.87 -6.34 -16.15
CA GLY A 33 1.40 -7.70 -16.36
C GLY A 33 2.42 -7.83 -17.49
N LEU A 34 2.73 -9.08 -17.83
CA LEU A 34 3.64 -9.43 -18.92
C LEU A 34 2.89 -10.21 -19.99
N ALA A 35 3.06 -9.82 -21.25
CA ALA A 35 2.65 -10.69 -22.35
C ALA A 35 3.36 -12.05 -22.25
N PRO A 36 2.71 -13.19 -22.56
CA PRO A 36 3.33 -14.51 -22.45
C PRO A 36 4.68 -14.61 -23.17
N ASN A 37 4.80 -14.03 -24.36
CA ASN A 37 6.06 -13.99 -25.12
C ASN A 37 7.20 -13.26 -24.37
N LEU A 38 6.89 -12.23 -23.59
CA LEU A 38 7.90 -11.56 -22.76
C LEU A 38 8.35 -12.47 -21.61
N LEU A 39 7.44 -13.20 -20.98
CA LEU A 39 7.78 -14.16 -19.93
C LEU A 39 8.62 -15.32 -20.48
N ILE A 40 8.32 -15.82 -21.67
CA ILE A 40 9.14 -16.82 -22.38
C ILE A 40 10.56 -16.30 -22.56
N ARG A 41 10.73 -15.13 -23.18
CA ARG A 41 12.06 -14.54 -23.43
C ARG A 41 12.82 -14.25 -22.13
N LEU A 42 12.11 -13.83 -21.08
CA LEU A 42 12.69 -13.62 -19.76
C LEU A 42 13.15 -14.94 -19.12
N GLY A 43 12.36 -16.01 -19.23
CA GLY A 43 12.72 -17.35 -18.75
C GLY A 43 13.93 -17.92 -19.48
N GLU A 44 13.99 -17.79 -20.80
CA GLU A 44 15.17 -18.17 -21.58
C GLU A 44 16.42 -17.37 -21.19
N SER A 45 16.25 -16.08 -20.88
CA SER A 45 17.34 -15.23 -20.37
C SER A 45 17.82 -15.70 -19.00
N ALA A 46 16.90 -16.06 -18.10
CA ALA A 46 17.20 -16.62 -16.79
C ALA A 46 17.94 -17.96 -16.88
N LEU A 47 17.62 -18.81 -17.88
CA LEU A 47 18.32 -20.06 -18.16
C LEU A 47 19.75 -19.83 -18.67
N ARG A 48 19.98 -18.80 -19.49
CA ARG A 48 21.31 -18.47 -20.03
C ARG A 48 22.24 -17.86 -18.98
N HIS A 49 21.71 -16.97 -18.14
CA HIS A 49 22.53 -16.08 -17.31
C HIS A 49 22.52 -16.46 -15.83
N GLY A 50 21.44 -17.06 -15.33
CA GLY A 50 21.25 -17.44 -13.93
C GLY A 50 21.44 -18.94 -13.68
N ASN A 51 20.91 -19.42 -12.55
CA ASN A 51 20.90 -20.84 -12.20
C ASN A 51 19.65 -21.59 -12.70
N GLY A 52 18.84 -20.96 -13.56
CA GLY A 52 17.61 -21.54 -14.08
C GLY A 52 16.44 -21.59 -13.10
N ILE A 53 16.50 -20.88 -11.97
CA ILE A 53 15.37 -20.71 -11.03
C ILE A 53 14.79 -19.30 -11.14
N MET A 54 13.46 -19.24 -11.16
CA MET A 54 12.70 -17.99 -11.09
C MET A 54 11.71 -18.04 -9.93
N GLU A 55 11.53 -16.91 -9.26
CA GLU A 55 10.66 -16.81 -8.09
C GLU A 55 9.65 -15.67 -8.24
N VAL A 56 8.45 -15.86 -7.71
CA VAL A 56 7.48 -14.80 -7.45
C VAL A 56 7.53 -14.47 -5.97
N THR A 57 7.82 -13.21 -5.64
CA THR A 57 7.91 -12.78 -4.25
C THR A 57 6.53 -12.65 -3.60
N ALA A 58 6.51 -12.60 -2.27
CA ALA A 58 5.30 -12.36 -1.50
C ALA A 58 4.57 -11.03 -1.85
N ARG A 59 5.20 -10.12 -2.60
CA ARG A 59 4.61 -8.87 -3.10
C ARG A 59 4.33 -8.89 -4.61
N GLY A 60 4.39 -10.04 -5.27
CA GLY A 60 4.07 -10.14 -6.70
C GLY A 60 5.12 -9.54 -7.63
N SER A 61 6.40 -9.69 -7.30
CA SER A 61 7.51 -9.35 -8.23
C SER A 61 8.27 -10.60 -8.65
N LEU A 62 8.92 -10.58 -9.80
CA LEU A 62 9.77 -11.68 -10.27
C LEU A 62 11.19 -11.57 -9.71
N GLN A 63 11.84 -12.70 -9.47
CA GLN A 63 13.25 -12.78 -9.11
C GLN A 63 13.97 -13.82 -9.96
N ILE A 64 15.21 -13.51 -10.34
CA ILE A 64 16.14 -14.39 -11.04
C ILE A 64 17.40 -14.50 -10.19
N ARG A 65 17.90 -15.72 -10.02
CA ARG A 65 19.01 -16.03 -9.12
C ARG A 65 20.19 -16.67 -9.85
N GLY A 66 21.30 -16.84 -9.14
CA GLY A 66 22.45 -17.55 -9.68
C GLY A 66 23.33 -16.73 -10.63
N LEU A 67 23.24 -15.41 -10.57
CA LEU A 67 23.92 -14.52 -11.52
C LEU A 67 25.36 -14.25 -11.06
N SER A 68 26.29 -14.09 -12.00
CA SER A 68 27.56 -13.41 -11.74
C SER A 68 27.41 -11.91 -11.98
N ALA A 69 28.38 -11.09 -11.56
CA ALA A 69 28.36 -9.66 -11.87
C ALA A 69 28.37 -9.37 -13.38
N GLU A 70 28.92 -10.29 -14.19
CA GLU A 70 28.89 -10.21 -15.64
C GLU A 70 27.54 -10.65 -16.21
N SER A 71 27.02 -11.79 -15.78
CA SER A 71 25.74 -12.29 -16.29
C SER A 71 24.54 -11.45 -15.84
N ALA A 72 24.62 -10.79 -14.69
CA ALA A 72 23.65 -9.79 -14.28
C ALA A 72 23.58 -8.59 -15.25
N ARG A 73 24.73 -8.12 -15.77
CA ARG A 73 24.77 -7.05 -16.78
C ARG A 73 24.22 -7.51 -18.14
N MET A 74 24.50 -8.75 -18.53
CA MET A 74 23.96 -9.33 -19.77
C MET A 74 22.45 -9.51 -19.69
N LEU A 75 21.95 -10.05 -18.58
CA LEU A 75 20.51 -10.13 -18.28
C LEU A 75 19.87 -8.75 -18.33
N ALA A 76 20.52 -7.72 -17.77
CA ALA A 76 20.00 -6.36 -17.80
C ALA A 76 19.82 -5.82 -19.21
N ALA A 77 20.85 -6.00 -20.06
CA ALA A 77 20.79 -5.57 -21.44
C ALA A 77 19.71 -6.32 -22.23
N GLU A 78 19.51 -7.61 -21.96
CA GLU A 78 18.42 -8.37 -22.58
C GLU A 78 17.05 -7.84 -22.12
N VAL A 79 16.82 -7.67 -20.82
CA VAL A 79 15.56 -7.12 -20.25
C VAL A 79 15.25 -5.73 -20.82
N ASP A 80 16.24 -4.85 -20.93
CA ASP A 80 16.09 -3.53 -21.54
C ASP A 80 15.72 -3.65 -23.03
N ALA A 81 16.34 -4.59 -23.76
CA ALA A 81 16.01 -4.88 -25.17
C ALA A 81 14.64 -5.56 -25.35
N LEU A 82 14.11 -6.23 -24.32
CA LEU A 82 12.73 -6.73 -24.29
C LEU A 82 11.71 -5.58 -24.14
N GLY A 83 12.16 -4.37 -23.77
CA GLY A 83 11.28 -3.26 -23.45
C GLY A 83 10.49 -3.49 -22.15
N ILE A 84 10.97 -4.37 -21.26
CA ILE A 84 10.32 -4.59 -19.97
C ILE A 84 10.65 -3.39 -19.09
N GLU A 85 9.67 -2.52 -18.91
CA GLU A 85 9.79 -1.44 -17.95
C GLU A 85 9.79 -2.01 -16.54
N VAL A 86 10.86 -1.74 -15.79
CA VAL A 86 11.01 -2.15 -14.41
C VAL A 86 10.80 -0.94 -13.52
N ARG A 87 9.90 -1.07 -12.55
CA ARG A 87 9.58 0.01 -11.62
C ARG A 87 10.79 0.38 -10.75
N THR A 88 10.97 1.68 -10.56
CA THR A 88 12.01 2.28 -9.71
C THR A 88 11.34 3.09 -8.60
N GLY A 89 12.10 3.40 -7.55
CA GLY A 89 11.62 4.20 -6.42
C GLY A 89 10.85 3.42 -5.37
N VAL A 90 10.02 4.14 -4.60
CA VAL A 90 9.21 3.54 -3.53
C VAL A 90 8.16 2.61 -4.15
N PRO A 91 8.08 1.33 -3.74
CA PRO A 91 7.05 0.41 -4.23
C PRO A 91 5.64 0.92 -3.90
N VAL A 92 4.79 1.06 -4.92
CA VAL A 92 3.35 1.38 -4.81
C VAL A 92 2.56 0.25 -5.49
N GLU A 93 2.27 -0.80 -4.75
CA GLU A 93 1.69 -2.02 -5.31
C GLU A 93 0.18 -1.91 -5.48
N THR A 94 -0.36 -2.56 -6.51
CA THR A 94 -1.80 -2.72 -6.77
C THR A 94 -2.19 -4.20 -6.79
N GLY A 95 -3.48 -4.49 -6.68
CA GLY A 95 -3.98 -5.87 -6.81
C GLY A 95 -3.63 -6.51 -8.16
N PRO A 96 -3.52 -7.85 -8.23
CA PRO A 96 -3.20 -8.55 -9.48
C PRO A 96 -4.24 -8.29 -10.57
N LEU A 97 -5.53 -8.26 -10.25
CA LEU A 97 -6.59 -8.04 -11.23
C LEU A 97 -6.94 -6.56 -11.44
N ALA A 98 -6.08 -5.64 -10.96
CA ALA A 98 -6.26 -4.19 -11.04
C ALA A 98 -6.79 -3.74 -12.42
N GLY A 99 -8.03 -3.21 -12.39
CA GLY A 99 -8.73 -2.60 -13.50
C GLY A 99 -9.19 -3.53 -14.62
N ILE A 100 -9.19 -4.84 -14.38
CA ILE A 100 -9.87 -5.86 -15.21
C ILE A 100 -10.86 -6.70 -14.41
N ASP A 101 -10.90 -6.51 -13.09
CA ASP A 101 -11.80 -7.19 -12.17
C ASP A 101 -13.17 -6.49 -12.12
N PRO A 102 -14.26 -7.16 -12.50
CA PRO A 102 -15.61 -6.59 -12.44
C PRO A 102 -16.12 -6.35 -11.01
N GLN A 103 -15.49 -6.95 -9.99
CA GLN A 103 -15.90 -6.77 -8.59
C GLN A 103 -15.16 -5.62 -7.89
N GLU A 104 -14.23 -4.94 -8.56
CA GLU A 104 -13.54 -3.78 -7.99
C GLU A 104 -14.52 -2.67 -7.58
N VAL A 105 -14.25 -2.08 -6.42
CA VAL A 105 -14.94 -0.87 -5.96
C VAL A 105 -14.48 0.34 -6.77
N ALA A 106 -13.18 0.42 -7.06
CA ALA A 106 -12.56 1.40 -7.95
C ALA A 106 -11.27 0.85 -8.56
N ASP A 107 -10.93 1.28 -9.78
CA ASP A 107 -9.65 0.97 -10.42
C ASP A 107 -8.51 1.64 -9.62
N PRO A 108 -7.59 0.87 -9.00
CA PRO A 108 -6.51 1.43 -8.18
C PRO A 108 -5.35 2.00 -9.00
N ARG A 109 -5.25 1.69 -10.31
CA ARG A 109 -4.08 2.03 -11.14
C ARG A 109 -3.88 3.54 -11.27
N PRO A 110 -4.90 4.38 -11.56
CA PRO A 110 -4.72 5.82 -11.68
C PRO A 110 -4.25 6.49 -10.39
N LEU A 111 -4.70 6.00 -9.22
CA LEU A 111 -4.25 6.50 -7.93
C LEU A 111 -2.81 6.07 -7.63
N ALA A 112 -2.45 4.82 -7.92
CA ALA A 112 -1.10 4.31 -7.76
C ALA A 112 -0.08 5.10 -8.61
N GLU A 113 -0.40 5.40 -9.87
CA GLU A 113 0.48 6.20 -10.75
C GLU A 113 0.64 7.65 -10.25
N ARG A 114 -0.45 8.30 -9.79
CA ARG A 114 -0.36 9.63 -9.17
C ARG A 114 0.46 9.64 -7.88
N LEU A 115 0.36 8.59 -7.07
CA LEU A 115 1.18 8.44 -5.87
C LEU A 115 2.66 8.29 -6.21
N ARG A 116 3.00 7.47 -7.20
CA ARG A 116 4.38 7.34 -7.69
C ARG A 116 4.94 8.68 -8.14
N ALA A 117 4.20 9.41 -8.98
CA ALA A 117 4.59 10.73 -9.43
C ALA A 117 4.79 11.72 -8.26
N ALA A 118 3.85 11.74 -7.30
CA ALA A 118 3.92 12.65 -6.15
C ALA A 118 5.06 12.31 -5.18
N ILE A 119 5.39 11.02 -5.01
CA ILE A 119 6.52 10.56 -4.19
C ILE A 119 7.85 11.01 -4.82
N GLU A 120 7.95 10.88 -6.14
CA GLU A 120 9.15 11.28 -6.88
C GLU A 120 9.32 12.80 -6.90
N GLU A 121 8.24 13.55 -7.18
CA GLU A 121 8.22 15.03 -7.11
C GLU A 121 8.61 15.54 -5.72
N ALA A 122 8.20 14.83 -4.66
CA ALA A 122 8.57 15.14 -3.29
C ALA A 122 10.03 14.77 -2.93
N GLY A 123 10.79 14.13 -3.83
CA GLY A 123 12.17 13.72 -3.60
C GLY A 123 12.31 12.66 -2.50
N LEU A 124 11.27 11.84 -2.28
CA LEU A 124 11.24 10.90 -1.15
C LEU A 124 11.99 9.60 -1.43
N THR A 125 12.14 9.22 -2.71
CA THR A 125 12.80 7.99 -3.16
C THR A 125 14.18 7.78 -2.51
N ALA A 126 15.02 8.82 -2.45
CA ALA A 126 16.36 8.73 -1.87
C ALA A 126 16.38 8.81 -0.32
N ARG A 127 15.29 9.28 0.29
CA ARG A 127 15.20 9.59 1.73
C ARG A 127 14.53 8.49 2.54
N LEU A 128 13.79 7.60 1.90
CA LEU A 128 13.11 6.48 2.54
C LEU A 128 13.98 5.23 2.61
N GLY A 129 13.61 4.33 3.52
CA GLY A 129 14.22 3.02 3.65
C GLY A 129 13.83 2.07 2.52
N PRO A 130 14.66 1.07 2.19
CA PRO A 130 14.41 0.14 1.09
C PRO A 130 13.19 -0.78 1.31
N LYS A 131 12.63 -0.79 2.53
CA LYS A 131 11.45 -1.59 2.90
C LYS A 131 10.15 -0.78 2.98
N VAL A 132 10.23 0.54 2.83
CA VAL A 132 9.05 1.41 2.85
C VAL A 132 8.22 1.16 1.59
N SER A 133 6.91 0.93 1.74
CA SER A 133 6.03 0.58 0.62
C SER A 133 4.61 1.11 0.82
N VAL A 134 3.93 1.35 -0.29
CA VAL A 134 2.51 1.73 -0.34
C VAL A 134 1.74 0.63 -1.06
N LEU A 135 0.52 0.37 -0.60
CA LEU A 135 -0.43 -0.54 -1.21
C LEU A 135 -1.71 0.21 -1.58
N VAL A 136 -2.20 0.00 -2.80
CA VAL A 136 -3.47 0.56 -3.29
C VAL A 136 -4.36 -0.58 -3.78
N ASP A 137 -5.38 -0.92 -3.00
CA ASP A 137 -6.31 -2.02 -3.24
C ASP A 137 -7.68 -1.49 -3.68
N GLY A 138 -8.13 -1.94 -4.85
CA GLY A 138 -9.44 -1.61 -5.43
C GLY A 138 -10.61 -2.41 -4.82
N GLY A 139 -10.33 -3.41 -3.98
CA GLY A 139 -11.36 -4.21 -3.31
C GLY A 139 -12.06 -5.24 -4.21
N GLY A 140 -11.32 -5.86 -5.12
CA GLY A 140 -11.82 -6.90 -6.04
C GLY A 140 -11.82 -8.32 -5.46
N GLN A 141 -11.93 -9.32 -6.34
CA GLN A 141 -11.93 -10.77 -6.05
C GLN A 141 -10.64 -11.23 -5.37
N LEU A 142 -9.49 -10.72 -5.81
CA LEU A 142 -8.18 -11.00 -5.22
C LEU A 142 -7.77 -9.87 -4.28
N THR A 143 -8.01 -10.08 -2.98
CA THR A 143 -7.69 -9.11 -1.93
C THR A 143 -6.18 -9.02 -1.68
N MET A 144 -5.72 -7.84 -1.23
CA MET A 144 -4.34 -7.61 -0.83
C MET A 144 -4.18 -7.63 0.71
N ASP A 145 -5.04 -8.37 1.39
CA ASP A 145 -5.20 -8.27 2.85
C ASP A 145 -4.00 -8.80 3.64
N ALA A 146 -3.30 -9.81 3.12
CA ALA A 146 -2.09 -10.36 3.74
C ALA A 146 -0.81 -9.55 3.44
N VAL A 147 -0.88 -8.54 2.56
CA VAL A 147 0.30 -7.77 2.15
C VAL A 147 0.49 -6.59 3.10
N ALA A 148 1.47 -6.70 4.00
CA ALA A 148 1.83 -5.60 4.88
C ALA A 148 2.44 -4.42 4.10
N ALA A 149 2.09 -3.18 4.47
CA ALA A 149 2.68 -1.97 3.88
C ALA A 149 2.85 -0.88 4.94
N ASP A 150 3.65 0.13 4.61
CA ASP A 150 3.76 1.33 5.44
C ASP A 150 2.48 2.16 5.34
N VAL A 151 1.92 2.30 4.13
CA VAL A 151 0.60 2.90 3.91
C VAL A 151 -0.25 1.96 3.05
N ARG A 152 -1.47 1.69 3.47
CA ARG A 152 -2.47 0.93 2.71
C ARG A 152 -3.66 1.83 2.41
N LEU A 153 -4.09 1.82 1.15
CA LEU A 153 -5.30 2.46 0.66
C LEU A 153 -6.24 1.35 0.17
N LYS A 154 -7.44 1.26 0.73
CA LYS A 154 -8.46 0.29 0.29
C LYS A 154 -9.70 1.02 -0.16
N ALA A 155 -10.16 0.78 -1.39
CA ALA A 155 -11.39 1.36 -1.89
C ALA A 155 -12.60 0.80 -1.12
N VAL A 156 -13.48 1.69 -0.68
CA VAL A 156 -14.68 1.39 0.09
C VAL A 156 -15.85 2.11 -0.56
N ARG A 157 -16.92 1.37 -0.82
CA ARG A 157 -18.15 1.93 -1.38
C ARG A 157 -18.88 2.72 -0.30
N ALA A 158 -19.13 4.01 -0.55
CA ALA A 158 -19.79 4.91 0.38
C ALA A 158 -20.95 5.63 -0.34
N GLY A 159 -22.18 5.13 -0.13
CA GLY A 159 -23.35 5.61 -0.87
C GLY A 159 -23.17 5.43 -2.38
N ALA A 160 -23.29 6.51 -3.14
CA ALA A 160 -23.06 6.53 -4.60
C ALA A 160 -21.59 6.74 -5.00
N GLY A 161 -20.70 7.02 -4.04
CA GLY A 161 -19.30 7.33 -4.30
C GLY A 161 -18.33 6.26 -3.80
N VAL A 162 -17.05 6.54 -3.99
CA VAL A 162 -15.94 5.72 -3.49
C VAL A 162 -15.10 6.56 -2.55
N LEU A 163 -14.85 6.03 -1.35
CA LEU A 163 -13.87 6.55 -0.41
C LEU A 163 -12.71 5.57 -0.31
N TRP A 164 -11.56 6.07 0.13
CA TRP A 164 -10.36 5.30 0.36
C TRP A 164 -10.09 5.23 1.86
N ALA A 165 -10.13 4.02 2.40
CA ALA A 165 -9.70 3.75 3.76
C ALA A 165 -8.16 3.76 3.79
N VAL A 166 -7.59 4.73 4.49
CA VAL A 166 -6.16 4.88 4.70
C VAL A 166 -5.80 4.21 6.02
N SER A 167 -4.86 3.27 6.00
CA SER A 167 -4.27 2.67 7.20
C SER A 167 -2.75 2.60 7.07
N VAL A 168 -2.06 2.45 8.20
CA VAL A 168 -0.59 2.39 8.23
C VAL A 168 -0.06 1.25 9.06
N ALA A 169 1.19 0.89 8.80
CA ALA A 169 1.98 0.02 9.66
C ALA A 169 1.41 -1.40 9.88
N GLY A 170 1.14 -2.13 8.81
CA GLY A 170 0.69 -3.52 8.95
C GLY A 170 0.02 -4.06 7.68
N ASP A 171 -0.61 -5.21 7.85
CA ASP A 171 -1.55 -5.86 6.92
C ASP A 171 -3.01 -5.53 7.31
N ASP A 172 -4.01 -6.22 6.75
CA ASP A 172 -5.41 -5.92 7.06
C ASP A 172 -5.82 -6.14 8.52
N GLN A 173 -5.09 -7.01 9.23
CA GLN A 173 -5.39 -7.34 10.63
C GLN A 173 -4.64 -6.43 11.61
N SER A 174 -3.43 -6.00 11.26
CA SER A 174 -2.52 -5.27 12.15
C SER A 174 -2.38 -3.79 11.84
N ALA A 175 -2.79 -3.34 10.65
CA ALA A 175 -2.66 -1.94 10.27
C ALA A 175 -3.55 -1.03 11.14
N LYS A 176 -3.01 0.13 11.50
CA LYS A 176 -3.71 1.16 12.25
C LYS A 176 -4.54 2.00 11.29
N PRO A 177 -5.87 2.08 11.43
CA PRO A 177 -6.69 2.96 10.61
C PRO A 177 -6.33 4.42 10.88
N LEU A 178 -6.23 5.22 9.82
CA LEU A 178 -5.97 6.66 9.89
C LEU A 178 -7.19 7.48 9.51
N ALA A 179 -7.77 7.21 8.34
CA ALA A 179 -8.78 8.08 7.75
C ALA A 179 -9.62 7.33 6.72
N MET A 180 -10.82 7.84 6.44
CA MET A 180 -11.62 7.44 5.30
C MET A 180 -11.94 8.69 4.49
N VAL A 181 -11.34 8.81 3.31
CA VAL A 181 -11.25 10.08 2.59
C VAL A 181 -11.44 9.90 1.10
N GLU A 182 -11.72 10.99 0.39
CA GLU A 182 -11.72 10.97 -1.06
C GLU A 182 -10.32 10.70 -1.62
N GLU A 183 -10.28 10.30 -2.88
CA GLU A 183 -9.08 9.88 -3.58
C GLU A 183 -7.93 10.90 -3.49
N GLU A 184 -8.22 12.17 -3.74
CA GLU A 184 -7.21 13.23 -3.72
C GLU A 184 -6.64 13.47 -2.31
N ALA A 185 -7.51 13.46 -1.30
CA ALA A 185 -7.10 13.53 0.09
C ALA A 185 -6.27 12.31 0.51
N SER A 186 -6.59 11.10 0.02
CA SER A 186 -5.81 9.89 0.30
C SER A 186 -4.37 10.00 -0.22
N ARG A 187 -4.19 10.63 -1.38
CA ARG A 187 -2.88 10.93 -1.97
C ARG A 187 -2.07 11.87 -1.07
N TYR A 188 -2.68 12.97 -0.61
CA TYR A 188 -2.04 13.92 0.29
C TYR A 188 -1.63 13.28 1.62
N VAL A 189 -2.53 12.54 2.27
CA VAL A 189 -2.25 11.86 3.53
C VAL A 189 -1.10 10.85 3.37
N THR A 190 -1.07 10.10 2.27
CA THR A 190 0.00 9.13 1.98
C THR A 190 1.36 9.82 1.84
N VAL A 191 1.45 10.86 1.02
CA VAL A 191 2.71 11.60 0.83
C VAL A 191 3.17 12.26 2.12
N ALA A 192 2.24 12.79 2.92
CA ALA A 192 2.54 13.38 4.22
C ALA A 192 3.09 12.35 5.21
N ALA A 193 2.49 11.16 5.30
CA ALA A 193 2.98 10.07 6.13
C ALA A 193 4.40 9.67 5.73
N LEU A 194 4.66 9.54 4.42
CA LEU A 194 5.99 9.22 3.89
C LEU A 194 7.02 10.34 4.17
N ARG A 195 6.63 11.62 4.12
CA ARG A 195 7.49 12.74 4.53
C ARG A 195 7.90 12.64 5.99
N MET A 196 6.95 12.35 6.89
CA MET A 196 7.24 12.18 8.32
C MET A 196 8.19 10.99 8.58
N VAL A 197 8.05 9.90 7.82
CA VAL A 197 9.00 8.77 7.88
C VAL A 197 10.38 9.19 7.38
N ALA A 198 10.45 9.89 6.25
CA ALA A 198 11.71 10.39 5.68
C ALA A 198 12.45 11.38 6.60
N GLU A 199 11.73 12.13 7.44
CA GLU A 199 12.31 13.02 8.46
C GLU A 199 12.92 12.26 9.64
N LYS A 200 12.36 11.10 10.01
CA LYS A 200 12.93 10.22 11.06
C LYS A 200 14.16 9.46 10.57
N GLY A 201 14.31 9.30 9.25
CA GLY A 201 15.50 8.74 8.61
C GLY A 201 15.24 7.41 7.91
N ARG A 202 16.27 6.88 7.26
CA ARG A 202 16.16 5.75 6.32
C ARG A 202 15.83 4.40 6.95
N GLN A 203 15.91 4.27 8.27
CA GLN A 203 15.51 3.05 8.99
C GLN A 203 14.10 3.15 9.56
N ALA A 204 13.47 4.33 9.48
CA ALA A 204 12.15 4.55 10.02
C ALA A 204 11.07 3.95 9.11
N HIS A 205 9.97 3.61 9.76
CA HIS A 205 8.72 3.15 9.18
C HIS A 205 7.56 3.96 9.76
N THR A 206 6.40 3.85 9.15
CA THR A 206 5.15 4.44 9.66
C THR A 206 4.77 3.95 11.06
N ARG A 207 5.21 2.75 11.44
CA ARG A 207 5.05 2.21 12.81
C ARG A 207 5.79 3.03 13.87
N ASP A 208 6.80 3.79 13.46
CA ASP A 208 7.63 4.63 14.33
C ASP A 208 7.09 6.06 14.48
N LEU A 209 5.97 6.37 13.81
CA LEU A 209 5.25 7.63 13.98
C LEU A 209 4.53 7.64 15.34
N THR A 210 4.58 8.78 16.02
CA THR A 210 3.90 8.96 17.31
C THR A 210 2.39 9.10 17.11
N GLU A 211 1.59 8.82 18.15
CA GLU A 211 0.13 9.05 18.09
C GLU A 211 -0.23 10.48 17.69
N ARG A 212 0.54 11.47 18.16
CA ARG A 212 0.36 12.87 17.75
C ARG A 212 0.55 13.08 16.23
N GLN A 213 1.53 12.40 15.64
CA GLN A 213 1.77 12.48 14.19
C GLN A 213 0.64 11.78 13.41
N LEU A 214 0.19 10.61 13.89
CA LEU A 214 -0.93 9.87 13.29
C LEU A 214 -2.24 10.68 13.37
N ASN A 215 -2.54 11.27 14.52
CA ASN A 215 -3.70 12.15 14.71
C ASN A 215 -3.62 13.41 13.85
N SER A 216 -2.43 13.96 13.64
CA SER A 216 -2.22 15.07 12.70
C SER A 216 -2.61 14.65 11.28
N LEU A 217 -2.08 13.52 10.78
CA LEU A 217 -2.45 12.99 9.45
C LEU A 217 -3.95 12.72 9.33
N ALA A 218 -4.57 12.18 10.39
CA ALA A 218 -6.00 11.95 10.48
C ALA A 218 -6.83 13.24 10.64
N SER A 219 -6.23 14.42 10.75
CA SER A 219 -6.97 15.69 10.82
C SER A 219 -6.89 16.49 9.52
N TRP A 220 -5.98 16.11 8.60
CA TRP A 220 -5.74 16.84 7.35
C TRP A 220 -6.91 16.77 6.35
N HIS A 221 -7.86 15.88 6.59
CA HIS A 221 -9.09 15.74 5.81
C HIS A 221 -10.31 16.42 6.45
N SER A 222 -10.17 16.95 7.67
CA SER A 222 -11.25 17.67 8.36
C SER A 222 -11.39 19.13 7.90
N GLY A 223 -10.68 19.52 6.83
CA GLY A 223 -10.89 20.80 6.17
C GLY A 223 -11.97 20.67 5.10
N ALA A 224 -13.20 21.06 5.43
CA ALA A 224 -14.08 21.65 4.41
C ALA A 224 -13.27 22.76 3.68
N PRO A 225 -13.53 23.03 2.38
CA PRO A 225 -12.84 24.11 1.69
C PRO A 225 -12.94 25.38 2.55
N LEU A 226 -11.82 26.11 2.69
CA LEU A 226 -11.76 27.45 3.28
C LEU A 226 -12.59 28.41 2.42
N SER A 227 -13.90 28.26 2.49
CA SER A 227 -14.90 29.15 1.94
C SER A 227 -15.61 29.70 3.17
N VAL A 228 -15.52 31.02 3.35
CA VAL A 228 -15.96 31.81 4.51
C VAL A 228 -14.86 31.99 5.56
N LEU A 229 -13.88 32.82 5.21
CA LEU A 229 -13.38 33.79 6.19
C LEU A 229 -14.57 34.62 6.67
N PRO A 230 -14.81 34.82 7.98
CA PRO A 230 -15.66 35.91 8.40
C PRO A 230 -14.99 37.23 8.01
N ASP A 231 -15.71 38.06 7.28
CA ASP A 231 -15.36 39.46 7.04
C ASP A 231 -15.18 40.18 8.38
N ILE A 232 -13.96 40.19 8.91
CA ILE A 232 -13.54 41.18 9.90
C ILE A 232 -13.11 42.44 9.14
N SER A 233 -14.10 43.22 8.73
CA SER A 233 -13.89 44.62 8.38
C SER A 233 -13.38 45.37 9.62
N PRO A 234 -12.24 46.08 9.57
CA PRO A 234 -11.82 46.93 10.67
C PRO A 234 -12.69 48.18 10.63
N SER A 235 -13.72 48.23 11.47
CA SER A 235 -14.37 49.48 11.81
C SER A 235 -13.42 50.24 12.73
N GLY A 236 -12.94 51.39 12.27
CA GLY A 236 -12.09 52.28 13.04
C GLY A 236 -12.73 52.65 14.38
N GLY A 237 -11.91 52.71 15.41
CA GLY A 237 -12.34 53.05 16.77
C GLY A 237 -11.17 53.05 17.74
N GLU A 238 -10.46 54.18 17.77
CA GLU A 238 -9.86 54.81 18.96
C GLU A 238 -8.77 54.07 19.75
N ILE A 239 -7.55 54.56 19.55
CA ILE A 239 -6.38 54.39 20.41
C ILE A 239 -6.62 55.10 21.76
N GLY A 240 -6.74 54.32 22.83
CA GLY A 240 -6.71 54.78 24.22
C GLY A 240 -5.55 54.14 24.98
N SER A 241 -4.49 54.91 25.16
CA SER A 241 -3.32 54.62 26.00
C SER A 241 -3.69 54.71 27.48
N PHE A 242 -3.43 53.68 28.30
CA PHE A 242 -3.08 53.86 29.72
C PHE A 242 -2.17 52.72 30.22
N ALA A 243 -1.30 53.13 31.15
CA ALA A 243 -0.09 52.45 31.57
C ALA A 243 -0.24 51.63 32.86
N ASP A 244 0.80 50.80 33.07
CA ASP A 244 1.41 50.34 34.33
C ASP A 244 0.61 49.50 35.35
N GLY A 245 1.30 48.46 35.85
CA GLY A 245 0.93 47.81 37.12
C GLY A 245 1.28 46.33 37.23
N SER A 246 2.57 46.00 37.32
CA SER A 246 3.03 44.75 37.97
C SER A 246 2.72 44.80 39.48
N LEU A 247 2.28 43.71 40.10
CA LEU A 247 2.65 43.29 41.47
C LEU A 247 2.16 41.86 41.84
N SER A 248 3.15 40.98 42.03
CA SER A 248 3.37 39.91 43.02
C SER A 248 2.28 39.38 44.00
N ALA A 249 2.24 38.04 44.07
CA ALA A 249 2.24 37.14 45.25
C ALA A 249 1.00 36.89 46.16
N ALA A 250 0.88 35.58 46.47
CA ALA A 250 0.54 34.93 47.75
C ALA A 250 -0.78 34.11 47.83
N ASN A 251 -0.58 32.80 48.00
CA ASN A 251 -1.42 31.71 48.56
C ASN A 251 -1.87 32.00 50.03
N PRO A 252 -2.56 31.08 50.78
CA PRO A 252 -3.38 29.88 50.48
C PRO A 252 -4.67 29.77 51.37
N HIS A 253 -5.42 28.65 51.32
CA HIS A 253 -6.15 27.92 52.41
C HIS A 253 -7.07 26.86 51.74
N VAL A 254 -6.81 25.54 51.74
CA VAL A 254 -6.98 24.44 52.74
C VAL A 254 -8.42 24.25 53.29
N PHE A 255 -8.97 23.03 53.14
CA PHE A 255 -9.67 22.12 54.13
C PHE A 255 -10.30 20.92 53.35
N THR A 256 -9.72 19.71 53.34
CA THR A 256 -10.00 18.45 54.12
C THR A 256 -11.35 17.74 53.83
N SER A 257 -11.34 16.48 53.33
CA SER A 257 -11.40 15.16 54.02
C SER A 257 -12.81 14.83 54.59
N ALA A 258 -13.45 13.65 54.57
CA ALA A 258 -13.04 12.26 54.35
C ALA A 258 -14.29 11.32 54.40
N ILE A 259 -14.11 10.05 53.96
CA ILE A 259 -14.68 8.77 54.50
C ILE A 259 -16.12 8.35 54.16
N GLY A 260 -16.24 7.08 53.73
CA GLY A 260 -17.42 6.24 54.03
C GLY A 260 -17.62 5.01 53.13
N GLU A 261 -16.88 3.91 53.36
CA GLU A 261 -17.21 2.58 52.83
C GLU A 261 -18.41 1.96 53.58
N SER A 262 -19.25 1.18 52.88
CA SER A 262 -19.93 0.03 53.48
C SER A 262 -20.40 -0.96 52.41
N ARG A 263 -20.20 -2.24 52.71
CA ARG A 263 -20.48 -3.44 51.90
C ARG A 263 -21.71 -4.13 52.50
N GLY A 264 -22.64 -4.62 51.67
CA GLY A 264 -23.74 -5.47 52.13
C GLY A 264 -24.55 -6.05 50.97
N GLY A 265 -24.48 -7.38 50.79
CA GLY A 265 -25.08 -8.07 49.66
C GLY A 265 -26.54 -8.50 49.86
N LYS A 266 -27.18 -8.88 48.76
CA LYS A 266 -28.19 -9.97 48.69
C LYS A 266 -28.50 -10.31 47.22
N ALA A 267 -28.63 -11.61 46.97
CA ALA A 267 -29.02 -12.23 45.70
C ALA A 267 -30.55 -12.37 45.62
N ILE A 268 -31.17 -12.17 44.43
CA ILE A 268 -32.39 -12.86 43.93
C ILE A 268 -32.39 -12.80 42.39
N SER A 269 -32.72 -13.92 41.73
CA SER A 269 -32.73 -14.18 40.28
C SER A 269 -33.99 -13.65 39.53
N PRO A 270 -34.31 -14.12 38.30
CA PRO A 270 -34.31 -13.34 37.05
C PRO A 270 -35.72 -12.87 36.61
N LEU A 271 -35.78 -12.01 35.60
CA LEU A 271 -37.02 -11.74 34.86
C LEU A 271 -36.73 -11.88 33.36
N GLU A 272 -37.27 -12.96 32.79
CA GLU A 272 -37.51 -13.07 31.36
C GLU A 272 -38.49 -11.98 30.93
N GLY A 273 -38.16 -11.34 29.83
CA GLY A 273 -38.99 -10.38 29.12
C GLY A 273 -38.63 -10.45 27.66
N GLU A 274 -39.20 -11.43 26.97
CA GLU A 274 -39.34 -11.38 25.52
C GLU A 274 -40.24 -10.18 25.18
N MET A 275 -39.77 -9.30 24.30
CA MET A 275 -40.40 -9.10 22.99
C MET A 275 -39.84 -7.88 22.25
N SER A 276 -39.81 -8.08 20.94
CA SER A 276 -40.11 -7.08 19.92
C SER A 276 -38.91 -6.41 19.23
N GLY A 277 -38.58 -6.99 18.08
CA GLY A 277 -38.54 -6.21 16.84
C GLY A 277 -37.31 -5.32 16.67
N ARG A 278 -36.16 -5.91 16.41
CA ARG A 278 -35.13 -5.23 15.62
C ARG A 278 -34.96 -5.97 14.31
N THR A 279 -35.32 -5.26 13.24
CA THR A 279 -34.96 -5.54 11.86
C THR A 279 -33.52 -6.02 11.79
N GLU A 280 -33.39 -7.30 11.46
CA GLU A 280 -32.16 -7.95 11.03
C GLU A 280 -31.75 -7.29 9.71
N ARG A 281 -31.03 -6.17 9.82
CA ARG A 281 -30.30 -5.62 8.69
C ARG A 281 -29.17 -6.62 8.46
N GLY A 282 -29.42 -7.55 7.53
CA GLY A 282 -28.51 -8.63 7.18
C GLY A 282 -27.08 -8.12 7.15
N ALA A 283 -26.27 -8.63 8.08
CA ALA A 283 -24.83 -8.60 7.90
C ALA A 283 -24.60 -9.33 6.58
N MET A 284 -24.19 -8.58 5.55
CA MET A 284 -23.77 -9.17 4.29
C MET A 284 -22.62 -10.09 4.66
N GLU A 285 -22.93 -11.38 4.69
CA GLU A 285 -22.02 -12.45 5.03
C GLU A 285 -20.80 -12.28 4.13
N ARG A 286 -19.66 -11.88 4.73
CA ARG A 286 -18.43 -11.67 3.98
C ARG A 286 -18.07 -13.02 3.37
N GLN A 287 -18.22 -13.14 2.05
CA GLN A 287 -17.73 -14.30 1.33
C GLN A 287 -16.25 -14.47 1.71
N PRO A 288 -15.81 -15.68 2.11
CA PRO A 288 -14.41 -15.91 2.41
C PRO A 288 -13.59 -15.50 1.18
N ALA A 289 -12.47 -14.81 1.39
CA ALA A 289 -11.57 -14.44 0.31
C ALA A 289 -11.28 -15.70 -0.52
N GLY A 290 -11.61 -15.65 -1.82
CA GLY A 290 -11.43 -16.78 -2.71
C GLY A 290 -9.98 -17.27 -2.69
N SER A 291 -9.78 -18.57 -2.90
CA SER A 291 -8.43 -19.11 -3.09
C SER A 291 -7.74 -18.34 -4.23
N PRO A 292 -6.48 -17.89 -4.08
CA PRO A 292 -5.74 -17.27 -5.18
C PRO A 292 -5.46 -18.25 -6.33
N ILE A 293 -5.62 -19.55 -6.08
CA ILE A 293 -5.60 -20.62 -7.06
C ILE A 293 -7.05 -20.96 -7.41
N ASP A 294 -7.63 -20.20 -8.34
CA ASP A 294 -8.99 -20.41 -8.82
C ASP A 294 -9.16 -19.79 -10.22
N THR A 295 -10.35 -19.93 -10.79
CA THR A 295 -10.76 -19.31 -12.04
C THR A 295 -11.61 -18.07 -11.75
N PHE A 296 -11.14 -16.90 -12.15
CA PHE A 296 -11.78 -15.61 -11.91
C PHE A 296 -12.45 -15.10 -13.17
N SER A 297 -13.72 -14.72 -13.06
CA SER A 297 -14.44 -14.09 -14.17
C SER A 297 -14.03 -12.61 -14.27
N LEU A 298 -13.65 -12.19 -15.48
CA LEU A 298 -13.24 -10.82 -15.79
C LEU A 298 -14.26 -10.15 -16.72
N ALA A 299 -14.18 -8.82 -16.84
CA ALA A 299 -15.08 -8.06 -17.74
C ALA A 299 -14.95 -8.48 -19.23
N GLY A 300 -13.79 -9.01 -19.64
CA GLY A 300 -13.49 -9.38 -21.02
C GLY A 300 -12.98 -10.81 -21.20
N GLY A 301 -13.08 -11.68 -20.19
CA GLY A 301 -12.55 -13.04 -20.25
C GLY A 301 -12.43 -13.69 -18.89
N THR A 302 -11.40 -14.51 -18.72
CA THR A 302 -11.16 -15.30 -17.51
C THR A 302 -9.70 -15.21 -17.11
N ALA A 303 -9.42 -15.06 -15.82
CA ALA A 303 -8.09 -15.24 -15.25
C ALA A 303 -8.00 -16.59 -14.55
N LEU A 304 -6.87 -17.29 -14.74
CA LEU A 304 -6.58 -18.53 -14.03
C LEU A 304 -5.44 -18.28 -13.04
N GLY A 305 -5.73 -18.44 -11.75
CA GLY A 305 -4.75 -18.38 -10.67
C GLY A 305 -3.96 -19.68 -10.59
N ILE A 306 -2.62 -19.59 -10.70
CA ILE A 306 -1.71 -20.73 -10.65
C ILE A 306 -0.70 -20.48 -9.55
N ALA A 307 -0.56 -21.45 -8.64
CA ALA A 307 0.49 -21.42 -7.63
C ALA A 307 1.81 -21.96 -8.15
N LEU A 308 2.88 -21.28 -7.77
CA LEU A 308 4.23 -21.84 -7.80
C LEU A 308 4.53 -22.44 -6.42
N PRO A 309 5.04 -23.68 -6.31
CA PRO A 309 5.43 -24.25 -5.04
C PRO A 309 6.40 -23.33 -4.30
N PHE A 310 6.01 -22.83 -3.12
CA PHE A 310 6.79 -21.86 -2.34
C PHE A 310 7.15 -20.58 -3.11
N GLY A 311 6.42 -20.22 -4.16
CA GLY A 311 6.74 -19.08 -5.02
C GLY A 311 7.98 -19.30 -5.91
N SER A 312 8.47 -20.52 -6.09
CA SER A 312 9.70 -20.82 -6.84
C SER A 312 9.45 -21.90 -7.90
N MET A 313 10.07 -21.77 -9.07
CA MET A 313 9.92 -22.73 -10.16
C MET A 313 11.14 -22.71 -11.09
N PRO A 314 11.53 -23.86 -11.69
CA PRO A 314 12.46 -23.85 -12.80
C PRO A 314 11.99 -22.93 -13.92
N ALA A 315 12.89 -22.10 -14.45
CA ALA A 315 12.60 -21.16 -15.52
C ALA A 315 12.04 -21.86 -16.77
N GLN A 316 12.51 -23.08 -17.06
CA GLN A 316 11.99 -23.92 -18.15
C GLN A 316 10.49 -24.20 -17.99
N ASN A 317 10.01 -24.51 -16.78
CA ASN A 317 8.59 -24.77 -16.56
C ASN A 317 7.75 -23.50 -16.72
N LEU A 318 8.28 -22.33 -16.36
CA LEU A 318 7.61 -21.05 -16.63
C LEU A 318 7.56 -20.73 -18.13
N VAL A 319 8.61 -21.08 -18.88
CA VAL A 319 8.63 -20.96 -20.35
C VAL A 319 7.55 -21.86 -20.96
N GLU A 320 7.46 -23.12 -20.53
CA GLU A 320 6.44 -24.06 -20.99
C GLU A 320 5.02 -23.59 -20.64
N LEU A 321 4.82 -23.12 -19.40
CA LEU A 321 3.55 -22.55 -18.95
C LEU A 321 3.15 -21.35 -19.81
N ALA A 322 4.07 -20.40 -20.03
CA ALA A 322 3.81 -19.21 -20.83
C ALA A 322 3.54 -19.56 -22.30
N THR A 323 4.22 -20.58 -22.83
CA THR A 323 3.98 -21.09 -24.19
C THR A 323 2.58 -21.66 -24.31
N LYS A 324 2.15 -22.51 -23.37
CA LYS A 324 0.78 -23.04 -23.34
C LYS A 324 -0.26 -21.96 -23.12
N ALA A 325 0.01 -20.97 -22.27
CA ALA A 325 -0.87 -19.83 -22.08
C ALA A 325 -1.05 -19.05 -23.40
N ALA A 326 0.03 -18.82 -24.15
CA ALA A 326 -0.02 -18.15 -25.45
C ALA A 326 -0.82 -18.95 -26.50
N GLU A 327 -0.61 -20.28 -26.57
CA GLU A 327 -1.37 -21.18 -27.45
C GLU A 327 -2.88 -21.16 -27.14
N LEU A 328 -3.24 -21.00 -25.87
CA LEU A 328 -4.63 -20.89 -25.40
C LEU A 328 -5.20 -19.47 -25.53
N GLY A 329 -4.45 -18.53 -26.09
CA GLY A 329 -4.90 -17.15 -26.34
C GLY A 329 -4.80 -16.22 -25.13
N SER A 330 -4.03 -16.57 -24.09
CA SER A 330 -3.75 -15.65 -23.00
C SER A 330 -3.01 -14.42 -23.51
N THR A 331 -3.50 -13.24 -23.14
CA THR A 331 -2.88 -11.96 -23.52
C THR A 331 -1.88 -11.48 -22.49
N GLU A 332 -1.97 -11.98 -21.25
CA GLU A 332 -1.30 -11.37 -20.11
C GLU A 332 -1.06 -12.38 -18.97
N ILE A 333 0.09 -12.28 -18.32
CA ILE A 333 0.47 -13.03 -17.12
C ILE A 333 0.87 -12.03 -16.05
N ARG A 334 0.19 -12.08 -14.90
CA ARG A 334 0.41 -11.18 -13.77
C ARG A 334 0.99 -11.94 -12.58
N PRO A 335 2.21 -11.63 -12.13
CA PRO A 335 2.72 -12.15 -10.87
C PRO A 335 1.83 -11.65 -9.72
N SER A 336 1.36 -12.56 -8.88
CA SER A 336 0.49 -12.23 -7.74
C SER A 336 1.26 -12.31 -6.42
N PRO A 337 0.98 -11.42 -5.45
CA PRO A 337 1.32 -11.60 -4.05
C PRO A 337 0.68 -12.88 -3.48
N GLY A 338 1.24 -13.35 -2.36
CA GLY A 338 0.83 -14.59 -1.70
C GLY A 338 1.81 -15.74 -1.95
N ARG A 339 1.83 -16.71 -1.04
CA ARG A 339 2.49 -18.00 -1.23
C ARG A 339 1.42 -19.07 -0.97
N ALA A 340 1.31 -20.02 -1.88
CA ALA A 340 0.60 -21.27 -1.65
C ALA A 340 1.55 -22.31 -1.07
#